data_AF-A0A485AVU1-F1
#
_entry.id   AF-A0A485AVU1-F1
#
_cell.length_a   1.000
_cell.length_b   1.000
_cell.length_c   1.000
_cell.angle_alpha   90.00
_cell.angle_beta   90.00
_cell.angle_gamma   90.00
#
_symmetry.space_group_name_H-M   'P 1'
#
loop_
_entity.id
_entity.type
_entity.pdbx_description
1 polymer ?
#
loop_
_entity_poly.entity_id
_entity_poly.type
_entity_poly.pdbx_seq_one_letter_code
_entity_poly.pdbx_strand_id
1 'polypeptide(L)'
;MYYSNEVIRYLQSNKILALKFDRALTGVGKAVSSHIETTGAGAKRALYYTSCFTDEYQDVCQQQKAEDIRFRNGVIYLIEHGNVVYDMLKIYFSELFKYKTSAQIEHIKKMLMAVNVHIAASSLTSAGFALATASAIAIGMNLSLDMSALAGGRAAGVVAGFGVYGVVQKAADSAHRLHYIYPSYYAALYAQELEMMYFLVEPLFERAGAFKQATSDEGIADIITRMVR
;
A
#
# COMPACT_ATOMS: atom_id res chain seq x y z
N MET A 1 -13.23 16.87 1.08
CA MET A 1 -13.90 17.81 0.17
C MET A 1 -14.26 17.06 -1.09
N TYR A 2 -15.50 17.24 -1.57
CA TYR A 2 -16.11 16.56 -2.71
C TYR A 2 -15.25 16.80 -3.95
N TYR A 3 -14.49 15.78 -4.38
CA TYR A 3 -13.88 15.79 -5.71
C TYR A 3 -14.97 16.18 -6.72
N SER A 4 -14.69 17.14 -7.61
CA SER A 4 -15.65 17.55 -8.65
C SER A 4 -16.20 16.30 -9.31
N ASN A 5 -17.46 16.01 -8.99
CA ASN A 5 -18.18 14.83 -9.49
C ASN A 5 -18.13 14.80 -11.01
N GLU A 6 -17.88 15.92 -11.66
CA GLU A 6 -17.86 16.06 -13.10
C GLU A 6 -16.67 15.34 -13.76
N VAL A 7 -15.45 15.47 -13.23
CA VAL A 7 -14.27 14.78 -13.79
C VAL A 7 -14.34 13.28 -13.52
N ILE A 8 -14.75 12.90 -12.31
CA ILE A 8 -14.97 11.49 -11.95
C ILE A 8 -16.10 10.89 -12.80
N ARG A 9 -17.22 11.59 -12.97
CA ARG A 9 -18.35 11.15 -13.79
C ARG A 9 -18.01 11.12 -15.27
N TYR A 10 -17.18 12.04 -15.77
CA TYR A 10 -16.64 12.00 -17.13
C TYR A 10 -15.76 10.78 -17.36
N LEU A 11 -14.88 10.44 -16.40
CA LEU A 11 -14.03 9.25 -16.44
C LEU A 11 -14.82 7.95 -16.31
N GLN A 12 -15.81 7.91 -15.41
CA GLN A 12 -16.73 6.77 -15.26
C GLN A 12 -17.57 6.57 -16.52
N SER A 13 -18.07 7.65 -17.11
CA SER A 13 -18.82 7.64 -18.37
C SER A 13 -17.95 7.20 -19.56
N ASN A 14 -16.68 7.61 -19.59
CA ASN A 14 -15.75 7.31 -20.68
C ASN A 14 -14.72 6.23 -20.33
N LYS A 15 -15.14 5.17 -19.63
CA LYS A 15 -14.28 4.05 -19.21
C LYS A 15 -13.43 3.49 -20.35
N ILE A 16 -13.98 3.34 -21.55
CA ILE A 16 -13.25 2.81 -22.72
C ILE A 16 -12.10 3.73 -23.15
N LEU A 17 -12.31 5.05 -23.10
CA LEU A 17 -11.29 6.03 -23.48
C LEU A 17 -10.18 6.09 -22.43
N ALA A 18 -10.53 6.08 -21.15
CA ALA A 18 -9.58 6.00 -20.04
C ALA A 18 -8.70 4.74 -20.15
N LEU A 19 -9.32 3.58 -20.45
CA LEU A 19 -8.61 2.31 -20.67
C LEU A 19 -7.65 2.35 -21.87
N LYS A 20 -8.05 2.99 -22.98
CA LYS A 20 -7.22 3.11 -24.19
C LYS A 20 -6.04 4.06 -23.96
N PHE A 21 -6.27 5.18 -23.28
CA PHE A 21 -5.23 6.14 -22.91
C PHE A 21 -4.23 5.53 -21.94
N ASP A 22 -4.72 4.82 -20.92
CA ASP A 22 -3.90 4.09 -19.95
C ASP A 22 -3.00 3.05 -20.65
N ARG A 23 -3.56 2.21 -21.53
CA ARG A 23 -2.77 1.25 -22.33
C ARG A 23 -1.69 1.92 -23.19
N ALA A 24 -1.94 3.11 -23.72
CA ALA A 24 -0.94 3.87 -24.47
C ALA A 24 0.21 4.33 -23.55
N LEU A 25 -0.09 4.72 -22.32
CA LEU A 25 0.91 5.08 -21.30
C LEU A 25 1.65 3.84 -20.75
N THR A 26 0.95 2.74 -20.51
CA THR A 26 1.52 1.46 -20.05
C THR A 26 2.44 0.84 -21.11
N GLY A 27 2.13 1.02 -22.39
CA GLY A 27 2.96 0.56 -23.52
C GLY A 27 4.38 1.14 -23.50
N VAL A 28 4.56 2.32 -22.90
CA VAL A 28 5.87 2.98 -22.69
C VAL A 28 6.50 2.59 -21.34
N GLY A 29 5.71 2.11 -20.36
CA GLY A 29 6.10 1.87 -18.96
C GLY A 29 6.26 0.41 -18.53
N LYS A 30 6.47 -0.54 -19.46
CA LYS A 30 6.54 -2.01 -19.23
C LYS A 30 7.56 -2.53 -18.19
N ALA A 31 8.26 -1.65 -17.48
CA ALA A 31 9.25 -2.03 -16.48
C ALA A 31 8.67 -2.21 -15.05
N VAL A 32 7.41 -1.85 -14.79
CA VAL A 32 6.76 -2.03 -13.47
C VAL A 32 6.13 -3.43 -13.35
N SER A 33 6.34 -4.09 -12.20
CA SER A 33 5.86 -5.46 -11.89
C SER A 33 4.42 -5.76 -12.32
N SER A 34 4.19 -6.97 -12.86
CA SER A 34 2.89 -7.46 -13.36
C SER A 34 1.81 -7.60 -12.29
N HIS A 35 2.14 -7.41 -11.02
CA HIS A 35 1.21 -7.54 -9.89
C HIS A 35 0.51 -6.23 -9.49
N ILE A 36 0.88 -5.10 -10.09
CA ILE A 36 0.25 -3.79 -9.78
C ILE A 36 -0.78 -3.47 -10.85
N GLU A 37 -2.07 -3.63 -10.53
CA GLU A 37 -3.17 -3.23 -11.40
C GLU A 37 -3.40 -1.71 -11.33
N THR A 38 -3.14 -1.00 -12.44
CA THR A 38 -3.27 0.46 -12.55
C THR A 38 -4.38 0.91 -13.50
N THR A 39 -5.27 -0.01 -13.91
CA THR A 39 -6.30 0.19 -14.94
C THR A 39 -7.04 1.53 -14.82
N GLY A 40 -6.73 2.47 -15.72
CA GLY A 40 -7.37 3.79 -15.80
C GLY A 40 -6.88 4.83 -14.76
N ALA A 41 -5.98 4.45 -13.84
CA ALA A 41 -5.45 5.32 -12.81
C ALA A 41 -4.46 6.37 -13.38
N GLY A 42 -3.70 6.02 -14.43
CA GLY A 42 -2.79 6.95 -15.09
C GLY A 42 -3.54 8.09 -15.81
N ALA A 43 -4.63 7.75 -16.50
CA ALA A 43 -5.52 8.72 -17.12
C ALA A 43 -6.16 9.66 -16.09
N LYS A 44 -6.57 9.13 -14.92
CA LYS A 44 -7.13 9.92 -13.82
C LYS A 44 -6.15 10.98 -13.31
N ARG A 45 -4.89 10.61 -13.04
CA ARG A 45 -3.88 11.56 -12.55
C ARG A 45 -3.47 12.59 -13.61
N ALA A 46 -3.33 12.18 -14.87
CA ALA A 46 -3.03 13.10 -15.97
C ALA A 46 -4.14 14.17 -16.12
N LEU A 47 -5.40 13.77 -15.99
CA LEU A 47 -6.52 14.71 -16.00
C LEU A 47 -6.53 15.62 -14.77
N TYR A 48 -6.26 15.10 -13.57
CA TYR A 48 -6.17 15.98 -12.41
C TYR A 48 -5.02 16.98 -12.50
N TYR A 49 -3.93 16.67 -13.19
CA TYR A 49 -2.86 17.64 -13.44
C TYR A 49 -3.30 18.82 -14.32
N THR A 50 -4.42 18.73 -15.05
CA THR A 50 -4.96 19.91 -15.76
C THR A 50 -5.42 21.00 -14.80
N SER A 51 -5.68 20.66 -13.53
CA SER A 51 -6.04 21.60 -12.48
C SER A 51 -4.92 22.62 -12.19
N CYS A 52 -3.67 22.29 -12.50
CA CYS A 52 -2.52 23.19 -12.36
C CYS A 52 -2.51 24.37 -13.35
N PHE A 53 -3.37 24.36 -14.39
CA PHE A 53 -3.44 25.42 -15.41
C PHE A 53 -4.53 26.46 -15.12
N THR A 54 -5.20 26.34 -13.97
CA THR A 54 -6.36 27.17 -13.59
C THR A 54 -6.22 27.58 -12.12
N ASP A 55 -6.34 28.87 -11.82
CA ASP A 55 -6.17 29.37 -10.46
C ASP A 55 -7.22 28.82 -9.48
N GLU A 56 -8.42 28.49 -9.97
CA GLU A 56 -9.53 27.95 -9.18
C GLU A 56 -9.25 26.57 -8.59
N TYR A 57 -8.39 25.77 -9.23
CA TYR A 57 -8.13 24.37 -8.85
C TYR A 57 -6.67 24.14 -8.40
N GLN A 58 -6.04 25.19 -7.91
CA GLN A 58 -4.66 25.17 -7.46
C GLN A 58 -4.46 24.28 -6.23
N ASP A 59 -5.49 24.13 -5.39
CA ASP A 59 -5.51 23.20 -4.25
C ASP A 59 -5.33 21.73 -4.69
N VAL A 60 -6.05 21.30 -5.74
CA VAL A 60 -5.92 19.97 -6.35
C VAL A 60 -4.52 19.75 -6.94
N CYS A 61 -3.94 20.81 -7.51
CA CYS A 61 -2.58 20.77 -8.03
C CYS A 61 -1.55 20.60 -6.91
N GLN A 62 -1.69 21.35 -5.81
CA GLN A 62 -0.79 21.26 -4.66
C GLN A 62 -0.89 19.89 -3.97
N GLN A 63 -2.10 19.34 -3.85
CA GLN A 63 -2.30 17.99 -3.30
C GLN A 63 -1.55 16.93 -4.13
N GLN A 64 -1.68 16.97 -5.46
CA GLN A 64 -0.97 16.01 -6.32
C GLN A 64 0.55 16.12 -6.20
N LYS A 65 1.09 17.35 -6.12
CA LYS A 65 2.52 17.55 -5.88
C LYS A 65 2.96 16.97 -4.54
N ALA A 66 2.17 17.17 -3.48
CA ALA A 66 2.46 16.61 -2.16
C ALA A 66 2.41 15.07 -2.15
N GLU A 67 1.44 14.46 -2.84
CA GLU A 67 1.36 13.01 -3.03
C GLU A 67 2.54 12.47 -3.85
N ASP A 68 2.95 13.16 -4.92
CA ASP A 68 4.10 12.76 -5.74
C ASP A 68 5.41 12.78 -4.92
N ILE A 69 5.58 13.77 -4.03
CA ILE A 69 6.72 13.85 -3.11
C ILE A 69 6.71 12.68 -2.12
N ARG A 70 5.57 12.40 -1.48
CA ARG A 70 5.45 11.29 -0.51
C ARG A 70 5.67 9.94 -1.17
N PHE A 71 5.14 9.73 -2.38
CA PHE A 71 5.40 8.52 -3.16
C PHE A 71 6.89 8.35 -3.45
N ARG A 72 7.56 9.42 -3.89
CA ARG A 72 9.01 9.42 -4.12
C ARG A 72 9.78 9.06 -2.85
N ASN A 73 9.42 9.62 -1.70
CA ASN A 73 10.08 9.31 -0.42
C ASN A 73 9.89 7.84 -0.05
N GLY A 74 8.69 7.27 -0.23
CA GLY A 74 8.46 5.84 -0.05
C GLY A 74 9.30 4.95 -0.99
N VAL A 75 9.51 5.37 -2.23
CA VAL A 75 10.41 4.68 -3.18
C VAL A 75 11.87 4.76 -2.75
N ILE A 76 12.33 5.92 -2.28
CA ILE A 76 13.69 6.08 -1.72
C ILE A 76 13.88 5.14 -0.54
N TYR A 77 12.94 5.12 0.39
CA TYR A 77 12.97 4.23 1.55
C TYR A 77 13.09 2.76 1.12
N LEU A 78 12.32 2.34 0.12
CA LEU A 78 12.38 0.98 -0.42
C LEU A 78 13.77 0.61 -0.94
N ILE A 79 14.40 1.53 -1.67
CA ILE A 79 15.74 1.31 -2.24
C ILE A 79 16.79 1.21 -1.12
N GLU A 80 16.65 2.01 -0.06
CA GLU A 80 17.62 2.06 1.04
C GLU A 80 17.47 0.88 2.03
N HIS A 81 16.24 0.48 2.36
CA HIS A 81 15.95 -0.47 3.44
C HIS A 81 15.54 -1.87 2.93
N GLY A 82 15.16 -1.99 1.66
CA GLY A 82 14.93 -3.25 0.96
C GLY A 82 13.64 -4.01 1.31
N ASN A 83 13.05 -3.81 2.50
CA ASN A 83 11.90 -4.61 2.95
C ASN A 83 10.72 -3.79 3.50
N VAL A 84 10.23 -2.84 2.68
CA VAL A 84 9.05 -2.01 3.00
C VAL A 84 7.82 -2.85 3.37
N VAL A 85 7.62 -4.01 2.74
CA VAL A 85 6.50 -4.91 3.05
C VAL A 85 6.59 -5.41 4.49
N TYR A 86 7.77 -5.89 4.90
CA TYR A 86 8.00 -6.29 6.28
C TYR A 86 7.80 -5.12 7.25
N ASP A 87 8.31 -3.93 6.94
CA ASP A 87 8.15 -2.76 7.82
C ASP A 87 6.68 -2.37 7.97
N MET A 88 5.92 -2.36 6.87
CA MET A 88 4.47 -2.13 6.90
C MET A 88 3.74 -3.17 7.74
N LEU A 89 4.05 -4.46 7.57
CA LEU A 89 3.45 -5.54 8.36
C LEU A 89 3.84 -5.45 9.84
N LYS A 90 5.11 -5.15 10.12
CA LYS A 90 5.63 -4.94 11.48
C LYS A 90 4.90 -3.81 12.17
N ILE A 91 4.69 -2.67 11.51
CA ILE A 91 3.92 -1.54 12.06
C ILE A 91 2.48 -1.98 12.38
N TYR A 92 1.83 -2.69 11.45
CA TYR A 92 0.46 -3.19 11.66
C TYR A 92 0.36 -4.11 12.88
N PHE A 93 1.22 -5.14 12.95
CA PHE A 93 1.20 -6.09 14.05
C PHE A 93 1.67 -5.47 15.38
N SER A 94 2.55 -4.47 15.34
CA SER A 94 2.95 -3.74 16.55
C SER A 94 1.77 -2.99 17.16
N GLU A 95 0.93 -2.37 16.34
CA GLU A 95 -0.32 -1.74 16.81
C GLU A 95 -1.36 -2.80 17.24
N LEU A 96 -1.48 -3.91 16.50
CA LEU A 96 -2.41 -5.00 16.82
C LEU A 96 -2.12 -5.66 18.18
N PHE A 97 -0.83 -5.80 18.53
CA PHE A 97 -0.39 -6.45 19.77
C PHE A 97 -0.05 -5.49 20.90
N LYS A 98 -0.12 -4.17 20.68
CA LYS A 98 0.33 -3.12 21.62
C LYS A 98 -0.22 -3.28 23.04
N TYR A 99 -1.48 -3.69 23.16
CA TYR A 99 -2.20 -3.83 24.42
C TYR A 99 -2.42 -5.29 24.86
N LYS A 100 -1.76 -6.25 24.20
CA LYS A 100 -1.88 -7.67 24.53
C LYS A 100 -0.88 -8.08 25.60
N THR A 101 -1.36 -8.87 26.55
CA THR A 101 -0.50 -9.49 27.57
C THR A 101 0.23 -10.70 27.00
N SER A 102 1.33 -11.12 27.64
CA SER A 102 2.07 -12.32 27.24
C SER A 102 1.19 -13.58 27.22
N ALA A 103 0.21 -13.67 28.10
CA ALA A 103 -0.75 -14.79 28.14
C ALA A 103 -1.67 -14.80 26.91
N GLN A 104 -2.15 -13.62 26.47
CA GLN A 104 -2.94 -13.50 25.24
C GLN A 104 -2.10 -13.82 24.00
N ILE A 105 -0.85 -13.34 23.95
CA ILE A 105 0.09 -13.69 22.87
C ILE A 105 0.33 -15.21 22.82
N GLU A 106 0.51 -15.86 23.97
CA GLU A 106 0.67 -17.31 24.03
C GLU A 106 -0.59 -18.04 23.56
N HIS A 107 -1.77 -17.55 23.95
CA HIS A 107 -3.05 -18.09 23.51
C HIS A 107 -3.21 -17.99 21.98
N ILE A 108 -2.92 -16.83 21.40
CA ILE A 108 -2.90 -16.63 19.93
C ILE A 108 -1.92 -17.59 19.28
N LYS A 109 -0.70 -17.72 19.81
CA LYS A 109 0.31 -18.66 19.28
C LYS A 109 -0.20 -20.10 19.28
N LYS A 110 -0.87 -20.55 20.34
CA LYS A 110 -1.47 -21.91 20.42
C LYS A 110 -2.56 -22.10 19.37
N MET A 111 -3.44 -21.12 19.17
CA MET A 111 -4.47 -21.17 18.14
C MET A 111 -3.86 -21.28 16.73
N LEU A 112 -2.80 -20.51 16.44
CA LEU A 112 -2.09 -20.58 15.17
C LEU A 112 -1.44 -21.95 14.95
N MET A 113 -0.82 -22.52 15.98
CA MET A 113 -0.24 -23.87 15.90
C MET A 113 -1.29 -24.94 15.62
N ALA A 114 -2.50 -24.81 16.19
CA ALA A 114 -3.60 -25.74 15.94
C ALA A 114 -4.06 -25.79 14.48
N VAL A 115 -3.76 -24.73 13.71
CA VAL A 115 -4.05 -24.65 12.26
C VAL A 115 -2.78 -24.76 11.39
N ASN A 116 -1.70 -25.32 11.93
CA ASN A 116 -0.39 -25.52 11.30
C ASN A 116 0.34 -24.22 10.89
N VAL A 117 0.08 -23.10 11.58
CA VAL A 117 0.81 -21.84 11.40
C VAL A 117 1.84 -21.71 12.53
N HIS A 118 3.13 -21.83 12.19
CA HIS A 118 4.23 -21.79 13.15
C HIS A 118 4.93 -20.43 13.13
N ILE A 119 4.73 -19.63 14.18
CA ILE A 119 5.45 -18.36 14.37
C ILE A 119 6.65 -18.57 15.28
N ALA A 120 7.85 -18.34 14.72
CA ALA A 120 9.14 -18.49 15.39
C ALA A 120 9.46 -17.29 16.30
N ALA A 121 8.59 -16.99 17.27
CA ALA A 121 8.87 -16.00 18.30
C ALA A 121 9.59 -16.65 19.50
N SER A 122 10.84 -16.23 19.75
CA SER A 122 11.68 -16.68 20.87
C SER A 122 11.28 -16.05 22.21
N SER A 123 10.61 -14.90 22.18
CA SER A 123 10.00 -14.27 23.36
C SER A 123 8.49 -14.11 23.16
N LEU A 124 7.72 -14.32 24.22
CA LEU A 124 6.26 -14.07 24.26
C LEU A 124 5.93 -12.59 24.51
N THR A 125 6.81 -11.68 24.08
CA THR A 125 6.54 -10.24 24.13
C THR A 125 5.71 -9.82 22.92
N SER A 126 4.87 -8.80 23.07
CA SER A 126 4.07 -8.26 21.96
C SER A 126 4.95 -7.81 20.79
N ALA A 127 6.07 -7.14 21.06
CA ALA A 127 7.03 -6.69 20.06
C ALA A 127 7.73 -7.86 19.34
N GLY A 128 8.22 -8.85 20.09
CA GLY A 128 8.87 -10.03 19.50
C GLY A 128 7.91 -10.84 18.63
N PHE A 129 6.66 -10.98 19.07
CA PHE A 129 5.63 -11.67 18.32
C PHE A 129 5.19 -10.89 17.06
N ALA A 130 5.11 -9.55 17.14
CA ALA A 130 4.84 -8.69 15.99
C ALA A 130 5.89 -8.88 14.88
N LEU A 131 7.17 -8.85 15.25
CA LEU A 131 8.30 -9.05 14.32
C LEU A 131 8.24 -10.43 13.67
N ALA A 132 8.07 -11.48 14.47
CA ALA A 132 8.02 -12.85 13.95
C ALA A 132 6.82 -13.09 13.02
N THR A 133 5.65 -12.51 13.36
CA THR A 133 4.43 -12.59 12.54
C THR A 133 4.62 -11.85 11.22
N ALA A 134 5.15 -10.63 11.27
CA ALA A 134 5.45 -9.82 10.08
C ALA A 134 6.43 -10.55 9.14
N SER A 135 7.51 -11.13 9.69
CA SER A 135 8.47 -11.90 8.90
C SER A 135 7.83 -13.12 8.24
N ALA A 136 7.04 -13.90 8.99
CA ALA A 136 6.39 -15.10 8.45
C ALA A 136 5.48 -14.79 7.26
N ILE A 137 4.69 -13.72 7.38
CA ILE A 137 3.80 -13.28 6.31
C ILE A 137 4.59 -12.67 5.15
N ALA A 138 5.57 -11.81 5.41
CA ALA A 138 6.39 -11.19 4.36
C ALA A 138 7.12 -12.24 3.51
N ILE A 139 7.65 -13.31 4.13
CA ILE A 139 8.26 -14.44 3.42
C ILE A 139 7.21 -15.18 2.58
N GLY A 140 6.03 -15.43 3.14
CA GLY A 140 4.92 -16.07 2.42
C GLY A 140 4.39 -15.26 1.23
N MET A 141 4.51 -13.93 1.28
CA MET A 141 4.06 -13.06 0.19
C MET A 141 4.90 -13.17 -1.10
N ASN A 142 6.09 -13.81 -1.07
CA ASN A 142 7.01 -13.98 -2.21
C ASN A 142 6.99 -12.80 -3.21
N LEU A 143 7.06 -11.58 -2.68
CA LEU A 143 6.99 -10.38 -3.49
C LEU A 143 8.35 -10.13 -4.13
N SER A 144 8.58 -10.67 -5.33
CA SER A 144 9.65 -10.21 -6.21
C SER A 144 9.25 -8.84 -6.79
N LEU A 145 9.32 -7.80 -5.96
CA LEU A 145 9.12 -6.43 -6.40
C LEU A 145 10.39 -5.97 -7.11
N ASP A 146 10.52 -6.32 -8.40
CA ASP A 146 11.51 -5.69 -9.28
C ASP A 146 11.06 -4.24 -9.55
N MET A 147 11.42 -3.36 -8.62
CA MET A 147 11.05 -1.94 -8.61
C MET A 147 12.13 -1.08 -9.30
N SER A 148 13.02 -1.71 -10.07
CA SER A 148 14.05 -1.04 -10.88
C SER A 148 13.48 0.03 -11.81
N ALA A 149 12.21 -0.12 -12.23
CA ALA A 149 11.47 0.86 -13.00
C ALA A 149 11.00 2.10 -12.23
N LEU A 150 10.73 1.98 -10.93
CA LEU A 150 10.40 3.11 -10.07
C LEU A 150 11.65 3.83 -9.58
N ALA A 151 12.78 3.12 -9.50
CA ALA A 151 14.06 3.65 -9.05
C ALA A 151 14.71 4.63 -10.05
N GLY A 152 14.19 4.75 -11.27
CA GLY A 152 14.77 5.60 -12.30
C GLY A 152 16.12 5.02 -12.73
N GLY A 153 16.15 4.36 -13.88
CA GLY A 153 17.37 3.80 -14.42
C GLY A 153 18.52 4.81 -14.35
N ARG A 154 19.69 4.34 -13.94
CA ARG A 154 20.98 5.02 -14.16
C ARG A 154 21.32 5.21 -15.65
N ALA A 155 20.37 4.99 -16.56
CA ALA A 155 20.53 5.14 -17.99
C ALA A 155 19.62 6.27 -18.49
N ALA A 156 20.26 7.40 -18.78
CA ALA A 156 19.83 8.40 -19.75
C ALA A 156 18.52 9.18 -19.47
N GLY A 157 18.72 10.43 -19.06
CA GLY A 157 18.06 11.61 -19.61
C GLY A 157 16.62 11.50 -20.14
N VAL A 158 15.73 12.26 -19.49
CA VAL A 158 14.55 12.93 -20.09
C VAL A 158 13.23 12.15 -20.19
N VAL A 159 13.12 10.85 -19.87
CA VAL A 159 11.82 10.15 -20.03
C VAL A 159 11.37 9.36 -18.78
N ALA A 160 10.98 10.06 -17.72
CA ALA A 160 10.23 9.47 -16.59
C ALA A 160 8.80 10.04 -16.44
N GLY A 161 8.33 10.85 -17.39
CA GLY A 161 6.94 11.28 -17.45
C GLY A 161 6.09 10.22 -18.14
N PHE A 162 4.85 10.03 -17.68
CA PHE A 162 3.76 9.30 -18.35
C PHE A 162 3.47 7.86 -17.89
N GLY A 163 4.45 6.95 -17.79
CA GLY A 163 4.21 5.55 -17.39
C GLY A 163 3.99 5.31 -15.88
N VAL A 164 4.61 6.14 -15.03
CA VAL A 164 4.59 6.00 -13.55
C VAL A 164 3.31 6.55 -12.92
N TYR A 165 2.55 7.42 -13.63
CA TYR A 165 1.38 8.10 -13.06
C TYR A 165 0.25 7.16 -12.63
N GLY A 166 0.11 5.99 -13.27
CA GLY A 166 -0.86 4.98 -12.84
C GLY A 166 -0.53 4.38 -11.47
N VAL A 167 0.76 4.16 -11.19
CA VAL A 167 1.22 3.62 -9.90
C VAL A 167 1.06 4.67 -8.80
N VAL A 168 1.46 5.92 -9.08
CA VAL A 168 1.31 7.00 -8.09
C VAL A 168 -0.15 7.25 -7.77
N GLN A 169 -1.03 7.21 -8.76
CA GLN A 169 -2.47 7.36 -8.50
C GLN A 169 -3.03 6.17 -7.73
N LYS A 170 -2.62 4.94 -8.05
CA LYS A 170 -3.01 3.76 -7.28
C LYS A 170 -2.56 3.88 -5.83
N ALA A 171 -1.31 4.29 -5.61
CA ALA A 171 -0.75 4.57 -4.29
C ALA A 171 -1.57 5.64 -3.53
N ALA A 172 -1.88 6.77 -4.17
CA ALA A 172 -2.69 7.83 -3.57
C ALA A 172 -4.10 7.33 -3.21
N ASP A 173 -4.76 6.62 -4.13
CA ASP A 173 -6.10 6.08 -3.91
C ASP A 173 -6.11 5.03 -2.78
N SER A 174 -5.08 4.17 -2.69
CA SER A 174 -4.93 3.19 -1.61
C SER A 174 -4.62 3.84 -0.26
N ALA A 175 -3.72 4.83 -0.21
CA ALA A 175 -3.43 5.60 1.01
C ALA A 175 -4.67 6.36 1.50
N HIS A 176 -5.44 6.95 0.58
CA HIS A 176 -6.68 7.64 0.89
C HIS A 176 -7.76 6.68 1.43
N ARG A 177 -7.93 5.49 0.82
CA ARG A 177 -8.82 4.45 1.38
C ARG A 177 -8.40 4.06 2.80
N LEU A 178 -7.10 3.85 3.01
CA LEU A 178 -6.56 3.48 4.32
C LEU A 178 -6.86 4.53 5.38
N HIS A 179 -6.74 5.81 5.03
CA HIS A 179 -7.05 6.93 5.91
C HIS A 179 -8.46 6.86 6.51
N TYR A 180 -9.45 6.37 5.75
CA TYR A 180 -10.82 6.21 6.23
C TYR A 180 -11.07 4.87 6.92
N ILE A 181 -10.54 3.77 6.38
CA ILE A 181 -10.83 2.42 6.88
C ILE A 181 -10.12 2.16 8.20
N TYR A 182 -8.88 2.64 8.35
CA TYR A 182 -8.08 2.41 9.55
C TYR A 182 -7.11 3.58 9.83
N PRO A 183 -7.62 4.68 10.42
CA PRO A 183 -6.87 5.93 10.59
C PRO A 183 -5.59 5.80 11.42
N SER A 184 -5.56 4.91 12.42
CA SER A 184 -4.38 4.73 13.28
C SER A 184 -3.20 4.11 12.55
N TYR A 185 -3.45 3.08 11.73
CA TYR A 185 -2.42 2.49 10.87
C TYR A 185 -1.99 3.45 9.77
N TYR A 186 -2.93 4.19 9.15
CA TYR A 186 -2.57 5.27 8.22
C TYR A 186 -1.61 6.26 8.86
N ALA A 187 -1.91 6.75 10.06
CA ALA A 187 -1.05 7.70 10.77
C ALA A 187 0.33 7.12 11.09
N ALA A 188 0.39 5.84 11.47
CA ALA A 188 1.65 5.15 11.76
C ALA A 188 2.53 4.96 10.52
N LEU A 189 1.93 4.70 9.34
CA LEU A 189 2.63 4.65 8.07
C LEU A 189 3.06 6.05 7.59
N TYR A 190 2.18 7.05 7.72
CA TYR A 190 2.43 8.43 7.30
C TYR A 190 3.61 9.04 8.08
N ALA A 191 3.72 8.75 9.37
CA ALA A 191 4.85 9.19 10.20
C ALA A 191 6.21 8.62 9.73
N GLN A 192 6.19 7.58 8.90
CA GLN A 192 7.38 6.93 8.33
C GLN A 192 7.45 7.12 6.79
N GLU A 193 6.56 7.94 6.21
CA GLU A 193 6.44 8.16 4.76
C GLU A 193 6.17 6.88 3.95
N LEU A 194 5.52 5.88 4.57
CA LEU A 194 5.22 4.58 4.00
C LEU A 194 3.76 4.42 3.57
N GLU A 195 2.88 5.36 3.86
CA GLU A 195 1.44 5.24 3.58
C GLU A 195 1.16 5.13 2.09
N MET A 196 1.96 5.82 1.26
CA MET A 196 1.87 5.72 -0.19
C MET A 196 2.31 4.34 -0.71
N MET A 197 3.02 3.54 0.09
CA MET A 197 3.40 2.15 -0.25
C MET A 197 2.35 1.12 0.17
N TYR A 198 1.28 1.54 0.85
CA TYR A 198 0.23 0.64 1.33
C TYR A 198 -0.39 -0.22 0.21
N PHE A 199 -0.46 0.29 -1.02
CA PHE A 199 -0.97 -0.48 -2.17
C PHE A 199 -0.23 -1.81 -2.41
N LEU A 200 1.01 -1.97 -1.91
CA LEU A 200 1.78 -3.21 -1.98
C LEU A 200 1.21 -4.32 -1.09
N VAL A 201 0.62 -3.96 0.05
CA VAL A 201 0.04 -4.90 1.04
C VAL A 201 -1.49 -4.86 1.07
N GLU A 202 -2.12 -3.86 0.44
CA GLU A 202 -3.57 -3.71 0.38
C GLU A 202 -4.31 -5.00 -0.04
N PRO A 203 -3.91 -5.73 -1.11
CA PRO A 203 -4.61 -6.95 -1.51
C PRO A 203 -4.58 -8.06 -0.45
N LEU A 204 -3.48 -8.15 0.31
CA LEU A 204 -3.36 -9.08 1.43
C LEU A 204 -4.32 -8.68 2.55
N PHE A 205 -4.35 -7.40 2.90
CA PHE A 205 -5.18 -6.88 3.99
C PHE A 205 -6.66 -7.01 3.70
N GLU A 206 -7.09 -6.74 2.45
CA GLU A 206 -8.47 -6.94 2.01
C GLU A 206 -8.88 -8.42 2.07
N ARG A 207 -8.05 -9.32 1.51
CA ARG A 207 -8.29 -10.77 1.54
C ARG A 207 -8.37 -11.32 2.96
N ALA A 208 -7.44 -10.91 3.82
CA ALA A 208 -7.39 -11.31 5.21
C ALA A 208 -8.42 -10.59 6.08
N GLY A 209 -9.16 -9.61 5.55
CA GLY A 209 -10.11 -8.80 6.32
C GLY A 209 -9.45 -8.16 7.54
N ALA A 210 -8.22 -7.66 7.38
CA ALA A 210 -7.34 -7.17 8.44
C ALA A 210 -7.90 -6.00 9.28
N PHE A 211 -8.91 -5.31 8.74
CA PHE A 211 -9.56 -4.16 9.37
C PHE A 211 -10.95 -4.49 9.95
N LYS A 212 -11.39 -5.76 9.89
CA LYS A 212 -12.53 -6.19 10.70
C LYS A 212 -12.12 -6.05 12.17
N GLN A 213 -13.03 -5.61 13.04
CA GLN A 213 -12.80 -5.38 14.48
C GLN A 213 -12.39 -6.67 15.21
N ALA A 214 -11.14 -7.10 15.03
CA ALA A 214 -10.55 -8.26 15.68
C ALA A 214 -9.91 -7.80 17.00
N THR A 215 -10.76 -7.53 17.99
CA THR A 215 -10.31 -7.27 19.36
C THR A 215 -10.05 -8.58 20.11
N SER A 216 -10.71 -9.67 19.72
CA SER A 216 -10.54 -11.00 20.29
C SER A 216 -9.28 -11.69 19.78
N ASP A 217 -8.71 -12.55 20.62
CA ASP A 217 -7.52 -13.33 20.29
C ASP A 217 -7.80 -14.29 19.12
N GLU A 218 -9.02 -14.84 19.05
CA GLU A 218 -9.50 -15.68 17.95
C GLU A 218 -9.56 -14.91 16.63
N GLY A 219 -10.09 -13.68 16.65
CA GLY A 219 -10.17 -12.82 15.47
C GLY A 219 -8.77 -12.48 14.95
N ILE A 220 -7.82 -12.22 15.85
CA ILE A 220 -6.43 -11.96 15.48
C ILE A 220 -5.77 -13.20 14.89
N ALA A 221 -5.95 -14.37 15.51
CA ALA A 221 -5.42 -15.64 14.99
C ALA A 221 -6.00 -15.97 13.60
N ASP A 222 -7.28 -15.70 13.37
CA ASP A 222 -7.94 -15.89 12.08
C ASP A 222 -7.40 -14.94 11.00
N ILE A 223 -7.19 -13.66 11.31
CA ILE A 223 -6.54 -12.70 10.40
C ILE A 223 -5.15 -13.20 9.99
N ILE A 224 -4.31 -13.58 10.96
CA ILE A 224 -2.95 -14.08 10.71
C ILE A 224 -3.00 -15.34 9.84
N THR A 225 -3.92 -16.27 10.14
CA THR A 225 -4.09 -17.50 9.37
C THR A 225 -4.45 -17.20 7.91
N ARG A 226 -5.34 -16.23 7.67
CA ARG A 226 -5.73 -15.79 6.32
C ARG A 226 -4.65 -14.98 5.59
N MET A 227 -3.68 -14.41 6.32
CA MET A 227 -2.53 -13.73 5.71
C MET A 227 -1.41 -14.71 5.33
N VAL A 228 -1.27 -15.82 6.06
CA VAL A 228 -0.23 -16.84 5.81
C VAL A 228 -0.61 -17.80 4.69
N ARG A 229 -1.91 -18.06 4.50
CA ARG A 229 -2.45 -18.97 3.49
C ARG A 229 -2.83 -18.25 2.20
#